data_AF-A0A950B1T7-F1
#
_entry.id   AF-A0A950B1T7-F1
#
_cell.length_a   1.000
_cell.length_b   1.000
_cell.length_c   1.000
_cell.angle_alpha   90.00
_cell.angle_beta   90.00
_cell.angle_gamma   90.00
#
_symmetry.space_group_name_H-M   'P 1'
#
loop_
_entity.id
_entity.type
_entity.pdbx_description
1 polymer ?
#
loop_
_entity_poly.entity_id
_entity_poly.type
_entity_poly.pdbx_seq_one_letter_code
_entity_poly.pdbx_strand_id
1 'polypeptide(L)'
;MTAEYRPTAEYRPPPPRSARTIAWSIGRGVVWLVYAFAIVAIVIAAIAFFLQLFGASTSAGFTQWVYRSAARVTAPFRGIFPSHPVTDDAYLDVSLLFAIIMYAIFALLVSEAVSWLERKRDASVRRDRYEEQEADVRKQEAEARRLEAEARAAQAQAATASAANGPAPRTRSRQR
;
A
#
# COMPACT_ATOMS: atom_id res chain seq x y z
N MET A 1 -31.11 -16.39 -31.58
CA MET A 1 -29.85 -16.01 -30.90
C MET A 1 -29.94 -14.55 -30.50
N THR A 2 -30.54 -14.26 -29.34
CA THR A 2 -30.56 -12.91 -28.76
C THR A 2 -29.30 -12.76 -27.92
N ALA A 3 -28.38 -11.92 -28.36
CA ALA A 3 -27.18 -11.61 -27.61
C ALA A 3 -27.60 -10.89 -26.32
N GLU A 4 -27.32 -11.53 -25.18
CA GLU A 4 -27.48 -10.94 -23.86
C GLU A 4 -26.55 -9.72 -23.79
N TYR A 5 -27.13 -8.52 -23.79
CA TYR A 5 -26.37 -7.29 -23.55
C TYR A 5 -25.87 -7.34 -22.11
N ARG A 6 -24.64 -7.82 -21.92
CA ARG A 6 -23.92 -7.73 -20.64
C ARG A 6 -23.34 -6.31 -20.57
N PRO A 7 -23.82 -5.43 -19.69
CA PRO A 7 -23.25 -4.10 -19.57
C PRO A 7 -21.76 -4.23 -19.28
N THR A 8 -20.94 -3.66 -20.17
CA THR A 8 -19.49 -3.58 -19.96
C THR A 8 -19.28 -2.81 -18.68
N ALA A 9 -18.62 -3.42 -17.69
CA ALA A 9 -18.32 -2.78 -16.42
C ALA A 9 -17.75 -1.38 -16.69
N GLU A 10 -18.52 -0.36 -16.33
CA GLU A 10 -18.20 1.03 -16.60
C GLU A 10 -16.80 1.32 -16.05
N TYR A 11 -15.88 1.77 -16.90
CA TYR A 11 -14.53 2.11 -16.44
C TYR A 11 -14.62 3.31 -15.51
N ARG A 12 -14.61 3.03 -14.20
CA ARG A 12 -14.55 4.06 -13.18
C ARG A 12 -13.08 4.33 -12.87
N PRO A 13 -12.56 5.55 -13.11
CA PRO A 13 -11.19 5.87 -12.76
C PRO A 13 -11.02 5.75 -11.24
N PRO A 14 -9.89 5.19 -10.75
CA PRO A 14 -9.65 5.07 -9.32
C PRO A 14 -9.64 6.46 -8.67
N PRO A 15 -10.19 6.60 -7.44
CA PRO A 15 -10.21 7.87 -6.75
C PRO A 15 -8.77 8.43 -6.56
N PRO A 16 -8.59 9.75 -6.59
CA PRO A 16 -7.28 10.37 -6.41
C PRO A 16 -6.71 10.05 -5.03
N ARG A 17 -5.42 9.71 -4.95
CA ARG A 17 -4.74 9.37 -3.69
C ARG A 17 -4.80 10.55 -2.72
N SER A 18 -5.43 10.34 -1.56
CA SER A 18 -5.46 11.35 -0.49
C SER A 18 -4.07 11.64 0.06
N ALA A 19 -3.82 12.88 0.49
CA ALA A 19 -2.52 13.31 1.06
C ALA A 19 -2.07 12.44 2.24
N ARG A 20 -3.03 11.92 3.04
CA ARG A 20 -2.77 10.96 4.12
C ARG A 20 -2.19 9.64 3.63
N THR A 21 -2.62 9.18 2.45
CA THR A 21 -2.12 7.94 1.85
C THR A 21 -0.68 8.10 1.36
N ILE A 22 -0.35 9.26 0.79
CA ILE A 22 1.00 9.60 0.34
C ILE A 22 1.97 9.68 1.52
N ALA A 23 1.61 10.39 2.59
CA ALA A 23 2.44 10.52 3.79
C ALA A 23 2.79 9.15 4.41
N TRP A 24 1.82 8.23 4.44
CA TRP A 24 2.09 6.87 4.91
C TRP A 24 2.99 6.07 3.98
N SER A 25 2.84 6.20 2.65
CA SER A 25 3.74 5.55 1.69
C SER A 25 5.18 6.01 1.87
N ILE A 26 5.40 7.29 2.15
CA ILE A 26 6.74 7.83 2.45
C ILE A 26 7.27 7.22 3.75
N GLY A 27 6.49 7.23 4.83
CA GLY A 27 6.89 6.65 6.11
C GLY A 27 7.28 5.16 5.98
N ARG A 28 6.48 4.40 5.22
CA ARG A 28 6.78 3.00 4.91
C ARG A 28 8.08 2.84 4.11
N GLY A 29 8.31 3.70 3.12
CA GLY A 29 9.55 3.71 2.34
C GLY A 29 10.78 3.96 3.20
N VAL A 30 10.70 4.91 4.14
CA VAL A 30 11.79 5.20 5.09
C VAL A 30 12.09 4.00 5.98
N VAL A 31 11.07 3.35 6.54
CA VAL A 31 11.29 2.17 7.39
C VAL A 31 11.90 1.01 6.61
N TRP A 32 11.46 0.78 5.36
CA TRP A 32 12.06 -0.20 4.47
C TRP A 32 13.53 0.11 4.15
N LEU A 33 13.87 1.38 3.95
CA LEU A 33 15.25 1.81 3.74
C LEU A 33 16.13 1.51 4.96
N VAL A 34 15.63 1.80 6.17
CA VAL A 34 16.33 1.48 7.43
C VAL A 34 16.50 -0.03 7.60
N TYR A 35 15.46 -0.81 7.31
CA TYR A 35 15.53 -2.27 7.34
C TYR A 35 16.56 -2.81 6.35
N ALA A 36 16.54 -2.35 5.10
CA ALA A 36 17.50 -2.75 4.08
C ALA A 36 18.95 -2.41 4.49
N PHE A 37 19.16 -1.23 5.07
CA PHE A 37 20.46 -0.84 5.62
C PHE A 37 20.92 -1.80 6.73
N ALA A 38 20.04 -2.16 7.67
CA ALA A 38 20.36 -3.10 8.74
C ALA A 38 20.76 -4.48 8.18
N ILE A 39 20.05 -4.99 7.17
CA ILE A 39 20.41 -6.26 6.51
C ILE A 39 21.78 -6.17 5.84
N VAL A 40 22.06 -5.09 5.10
CA VAL A 40 23.38 -4.89 4.46
C VAL A 40 24.50 -4.81 5.50
N ALA A 41 24.26 -4.11 6.61
CA ALA A 41 25.18 -4.02 7.74
C ALA A 41 25.49 -5.41 8.34
N ILE A 42 24.47 -6.25 8.57
CA ILE A 42 24.63 -7.64 9.05
C ILE A 42 25.48 -8.44 8.08
N VAL A 43 25.18 -8.39 6.77
CA VAL A 43 25.91 -9.15 5.75
C VAL A 43 27.38 -8.74 5.71
N ILE A 44 27.67 -7.44 5.69
CA ILE A 44 29.04 -6.93 5.66
C ILE A 44 29.79 -7.34 6.93
N ALA A 45 29.17 -7.20 8.10
CA ALA A 45 29.78 -7.59 9.38
C ALA A 45 30.04 -9.10 9.46
N ALA A 46 29.11 -9.92 8.98
CA ALA A 46 29.28 -11.37 8.93
C ALA A 46 30.43 -11.78 8.01
N ILE A 47 30.49 -11.23 6.79
CA ILE A 47 31.60 -11.51 5.87
C ILE A 47 32.92 -11.07 6.50
N ALA A 48 33.00 -9.87 7.08
CA ALA A 48 34.21 -9.39 7.74
C ALA A 48 34.63 -10.29 8.90
N PHE A 49 33.69 -10.72 9.73
CA PHE A 49 33.93 -11.62 10.86
C PHE A 49 34.55 -12.94 10.39
N PHE A 50 33.99 -13.58 9.38
CA PHE A 50 34.55 -14.84 8.86
C PHE A 50 35.90 -14.64 8.18
N LEU A 51 36.06 -13.58 7.38
CA LEU A 51 37.33 -13.27 6.73
C LEU A 51 38.45 -13.08 7.77
N GLN A 52 38.15 -12.36 8.86
CA GLN A 52 39.11 -12.10 9.91
C GLN A 52 39.39 -13.34 10.76
N LEU A 53 38.38 -14.18 11.00
CA LEU A 53 38.52 -15.45 11.70
C LEU A 53 39.35 -16.47 10.92
N PHE A 54 39.28 -16.46 9.59
CA PHE A 54 40.07 -17.32 8.71
C PHE A 54 41.43 -16.72 8.31
N GLY A 55 41.78 -15.54 8.84
CA GLY A 55 43.04 -14.86 8.53
C GLY A 55 43.18 -14.43 7.06
N ALA A 56 42.09 -13.93 6.47
CA ALA A 56 42.10 -13.48 5.08
C ALA A 56 43.03 -12.27 4.86
N SER A 57 43.67 -12.25 3.70
CA SER A 57 44.71 -11.26 3.37
C SER A 57 44.21 -9.81 3.43
N THR A 58 45.04 -8.92 3.96
CA THR A 58 44.76 -7.46 4.04
C THR A 58 45.14 -6.68 2.78
N SER A 59 45.79 -7.35 1.82
CA SER A 59 46.26 -6.76 0.56
C SER A 59 45.25 -6.88 -0.59
N ALA A 60 44.29 -7.79 -0.52
CA ALA A 60 43.30 -7.95 -1.58
C ALA A 60 42.26 -6.81 -1.55
N GLY A 61 41.90 -6.29 -2.73
CA GLY A 61 40.95 -5.16 -2.82
C GLY A 61 39.56 -5.48 -2.25
N PHE A 62 39.12 -6.73 -2.37
CA PHE A 62 37.84 -7.19 -1.81
C PHE A 62 37.84 -7.16 -0.28
N THR A 63 38.83 -7.78 0.38
CA THR A 63 38.94 -7.78 1.85
C THR A 63 39.09 -6.36 2.39
N GLN A 64 39.88 -5.49 1.75
CA GLN A 64 39.97 -4.08 2.13
C GLN A 64 38.63 -3.36 2.05
N TRP A 65 37.84 -3.59 1.00
CA TRP A 65 36.50 -3.02 0.89
C TRP A 65 35.57 -3.54 1.99
N VAL A 66 35.60 -4.84 2.28
CA VAL A 66 34.80 -5.45 3.36
C VAL A 66 35.21 -4.86 4.71
N TYR A 67 36.50 -4.87 5.06
CA TYR A 67 36.98 -4.38 6.36
C TYR A 67 36.69 -2.89 6.57
N ARG A 68 36.82 -2.05 5.53
CA ARG A 68 36.42 -0.63 5.63
C ARG A 68 34.92 -0.45 5.81
N SER A 69 34.12 -1.27 5.14
CA SER A 69 32.67 -1.21 5.24
C SER A 69 32.21 -1.69 6.62
N ALA A 70 32.78 -2.79 7.11
CA ALA A 70 32.56 -3.32 8.44
C ALA A 70 32.99 -2.31 9.52
N ALA A 71 34.11 -1.61 9.33
CA ALA A 71 34.54 -0.55 10.25
C ALA A 71 33.53 0.61 10.36
N ARG A 72 32.73 0.91 9.34
CA ARG A 72 31.65 1.91 9.46
C ARG A 72 30.47 1.36 10.23
N VAL A 73 30.13 0.10 9.97
CA VAL A 73 28.99 -0.59 10.57
C VAL A 73 29.23 -0.89 12.06
N THR A 74 30.46 -1.19 12.46
CA THR A 74 30.85 -1.47 13.86
C THR A 74 31.23 -0.23 14.66
N ALA A 75 31.26 0.95 14.05
CA ALA A 75 31.64 2.20 14.71
C ALA A 75 30.96 2.44 16.09
N PRO A 76 29.64 2.24 16.28
CA PRO A 76 29.00 2.45 17.58
C PRO A 76 29.33 1.40 18.64
N PHE A 77 29.85 0.23 18.23
CA PHE A 77 30.16 -0.89 19.13
C PHE A 77 31.67 -1.09 19.33
N ARG A 78 32.48 -0.25 18.69
CA ARG A 78 33.94 -0.36 18.73
C ARG A 78 34.46 -0.07 20.13
N GLY A 79 35.39 -0.92 20.59
CA GLY A 79 36.06 -0.73 21.87
C GLY A 79 35.29 -1.24 23.09
N ILE A 80 34.08 -1.77 22.90
CA ILE A 80 33.32 -2.45 23.98
C ILE A 80 33.98 -3.79 24.32
N PHE A 81 34.47 -4.50 23.30
CA PHE A 81 35.16 -5.78 23.45
C PHE A 81 36.54 -5.73 22.81
N PRO A 82 37.60 -6.22 23.50
CA PRO A 82 38.92 -6.34 22.91
C PRO A 82 38.91 -7.39 21.79
N SER A 83 39.70 -7.15 20.74
CA SER A 83 39.97 -8.14 19.70
C SER A 83 41.01 -9.14 20.19
N HIS A 84 40.74 -10.44 20.04
CA HIS A 84 41.67 -11.49 20.45
C HIS A 84 42.34 -12.13 19.22
N PRO A 85 43.68 -12.11 19.12
CA PRO A 85 44.37 -12.88 18.08
C PRO A 85 44.17 -14.38 18.35
N VAL A 86 43.82 -15.12 17.30
CA VAL A 86 43.72 -16.59 17.30
C VAL A 86 45.03 -17.20 16.78
N THR A 87 45.57 -16.60 15.72
CA THR A 87 46.88 -16.89 15.11
C THR A 87 47.51 -15.54 14.69
N ASP A 88 48.72 -15.52 14.13
CA ASP A 88 49.37 -14.30 13.63
C ASP A 88 48.50 -13.50 12.63
N ASP A 89 47.78 -14.22 11.76
CA ASP A 89 46.94 -13.61 10.72
C ASP A 89 45.43 -13.65 11.03
N ALA A 90 45.00 -14.46 12.00
CA ALA A 90 43.59 -14.69 12.30
C ALA A 90 43.17 -14.02 13.61
N TYR A 91 42.06 -13.28 13.60
CA TYR A 91 41.58 -12.53 14.76
C TYR A 91 40.09 -12.80 15.02
N LEU A 92 39.75 -12.99 16.28
CA LEU A 92 38.38 -13.03 16.76
C LEU A 92 37.98 -11.64 17.27
N ASP A 93 37.25 -10.89 16.43
CA ASP A 93 36.67 -9.61 16.81
C ASP A 93 35.25 -9.79 17.37
N VAL A 94 35.14 -9.76 18.69
CA VAL A 94 33.87 -9.87 19.40
C VAL A 94 32.95 -8.67 19.11
N SER A 95 33.50 -7.50 18.77
CA SER A 95 32.71 -6.32 18.41
C SER A 95 31.96 -6.55 17.08
N LEU A 96 32.56 -7.27 16.14
CA LEU A 96 31.90 -7.69 14.90
C LEU A 96 30.75 -8.67 15.17
N LEU A 97 31.00 -9.68 16.00
CA LEU A 97 29.98 -10.65 16.38
C LEU A 97 28.81 -9.97 17.10
N PHE A 98 29.10 -9.07 18.02
CA PHE A 98 28.10 -8.29 18.73
C PHE A 98 27.28 -7.40 17.78
N ALA A 99 27.93 -6.76 16.81
CA ALA A 99 27.25 -5.95 15.80
C ALA A 99 26.25 -6.79 14.97
N ILE A 100 26.64 -8.00 14.56
CA ILE A 100 25.75 -8.92 13.83
C ILE A 100 24.49 -9.21 14.66
N ILE A 101 24.65 -9.56 15.93
CA ILE A 101 23.55 -9.89 16.84
C ILE A 101 22.65 -8.66 17.04
N MET A 102 23.23 -7.49 17.28
CA MET A 102 22.48 -6.27 17.54
C MET A 102 21.71 -5.78 16.33
N TYR A 103 22.32 -5.79 15.15
CA TYR A 103 21.60 -5.43 13.93
C TYR A 103 20.53 -6.47 13.56
N ALA A 104 20.74 -7.75 13.85
CA ALA A 104 19.71 -8.78 13.65
C ALA A 104 18.49 -8.54 14.54
N ILE A 105 18.71 -8.27 15.84
CA ILE A 105 17.62 -7.92 16.77
C ILE A 105 16.93 -6.64 16.32
N PHE A 106 17.69 -5.61 15.94
CA PHE A 106 17.13 -4.37 15.42
C PHE A 106 16.29 -4.59 14.16
N ALA A 107 16.76 -5.38 13.21
CA ALA A 107 16.01 -5.72 12.00
C ALA A 107 14.70 -6.44 12.33
N LEU A 108 14.70 -7.37 13.29
CA LEU A 108 13.49 -8.03 13.78
C LEU A 108 12.52 -7.03 14.41
N LEU A 109 13.00 -6.15 15.28
CA LEU A 109 12.17 -5.10 15.91
C LEU A 109 11.54 -4.17 14.86
N VAL A 110 12.30 -3.76 13.85
CA VAL A 110 11.81 -2.93 12.76
C VAL A 110 10.75 -3.68 11.94
N SER A 111 10.98 -4.96 11.63
CA SER A 111 10.02 -5.78 10.88
C SER A 111 8.69 -5.95 11.64
N GLU A 112 8.75 -6.15 12.96
CA GLU A 112 7.55 -6.25 13.79
C GLU A 112 6.86 -4.89 13.93
N ALA A 113 7.61 -3.79 14.06
CA ALA A 113 7.05 -2.45 14.10
C ALA A 113 6.30 -2.09 12.81
N VAL A 114 6.84 -2.47 11.64
CA VAL A 114 6.14 -2.31 10.34
C VAL A 114 4.88 -3.14 10.32
N SER A 115 4.97 -4.42 10.68
CA SER A 115 3.84 -5.35 10.64
C SER A 115 2.73 -4.91 11.60
N TRP A 116 3.09 -4.43 12.78
CA TRP A 116 2.16 -3.84 13.74
C TRP A 116 1.49 -2.57 13.21
N LEU A 117 2.25 -1.71 12.54
CA LEU A 117 1.71 -0.48 11.96
C LEU A 117 0.73 -0.76 10.81
N GLU A 118 1.01 -1.78 9.99
CA GLU A 118 0.10 -2.25 8.93
C GLU A 118 -1.22 -2.75 9.53
N ARG A 119 -1.16 -3.63 10.54
CA ARG A 119 -2.35 -4.15 11.24
C ARG A 119 -3.23 -3.03 11.78
N LYS A 120 -2.62 -1.96 12.30
CA LYS A 120 -3.35 -0.79 12.82
C LYS A 120 -3.96 0.06 11.71
N ARG A 121 -3.35 0.11 10.51
CA ARG A 121 -3.87 0.90 9.37
C ARG A 121 -5.09 0.25 8.70
N ASP A 122 -5.17 -1.08 8.65
CA ASP A 122 -6.28 -1.79 8.00
C ASP A 122 -7.64 -1.55 8.68
N ALA A 123 -7.65 -1.10 9.94
CA ALA A 123 -8.86 -0.64 10.60
C ALA A 123 -9.43 0.66 9.99
N SER A 124 -8.57 1.53 9.46
CA SER A 124 -8.97 2.83 8.88
C SER A 124 -9.40 2.71 7.42
N VAL A 125 -8.70 1.91 6.62
CA VAL A 125 -9.01 1.73 5.18
C VAL A 125 -10.38 1.09 4.95
N ARG A 126 -10.85 0.26 5.90
CA ARG A 126 -12.19 -0.32 5.83
C ARG A 126 -13.28 0.75 5.91
N ARG A 127 -13.12 1.78 6.74
CA ARG A 127 -14.12 2.86 6.90
C ARG A 127 -14.29 3.67 5.62
N ASP A 128 -13.19 4.08 5.01
CA ASP A 128 -13.23 4.86 3.76
C ASP A 128 -13.97 4.10 2.65
N ARG A 129 -13.78 2.77 2.55
CA ARG A 129 -14.51 1.95 1.58
C ARG A 129 -16.01 1.85 1.85
N TYR A 130 -16.43 1.82 3.11
CA TYR A 130 -17.85 1.81 3.45
C TYR A 130 -18.51 3.15 3.08
N GLU A 131 -17.84 4.26 3.35
CA GLU A 131 -18.34 5.60 3.01
C GLU A 131 -18.46 5.80 1.49
N GLU A 132 -17.49 5.30 0.71
CA GLU A 132 -17.55 5.31 -0.75
C GLU A 132 -18.70 4.45 -1.28
N GLN A 133 -18.88 3.24 -0.75
CA GLN A 133 -19.99 2.35 -1.13
C GLN A 133 -21.36 2.99 -0.83
N GLU A 134 -21.52 3.62 0.34
CA GLU A 134 -22.76 4.32 0.68
C GLU A 134 -22.99 5.56 -0.18
N ALA A 135 -21.95 6.30 -0.56
CA ALA A 135 -22.07 7.41 -1.48
C ALA A 135 -22.51 6.97 -2.87
N ASP A 136 -22.01 5.82 -3.34
CA ASP A 136 -22.40 5.25 -4.63
C ASP A 136 -23.85 4.75 -4.63
N VAL A 137 -24.27 4.02 -3.60
CA VAL A 137 -25.66 3.56 -3.46
C VAL A 137 -26.61 4.76 -3.42
N ARG A 138 -26.26 5.82 -2.66
CA ARG A 138 -27.08 7.04 -2.62
C ARG A 138 -27.20 7.75 -3.98
N LYS A 139 -26.14 7.76 -4.78
CA LYS A 139 -26.18 8.32 -6.14
C LYS A 139 -27.07 7.50 -7.05
N GLN A 140 -26.93 6.17 -7.03
CA GLN A 140 -27.75 5.27 -7.82
C GLN A 140 -29.24 5.39 -7.47
N GLU A 141 -29.56 5.48 -6.18
CA GLU A 141 -30.95 5.71 -5.75
C GLU A 141 -31.49 7.07 -6.19
N ALA A 142 -30.67 8.12 -6.16
CA ALA A 142 -31.08 9.45 -6.60
C ALA A 142 -31.33 9.47 -8.12
N GLU A 143 -30.49 8.79 -8.90
CA GLU A 143 -30.67 8.63 -10.35
C GLU A 143 -31.93 7.82 -10.68
N ALA A 144 -32.16 6.68 -10.00
CA ALA A 144 -33.38 5.90 -10.17
C ALA A 144 -34.64 6.72 -9.87
N ARG A 145 -34.64 7.48 -8.76
CA ARG A 145 -35.74 8.39 -8.40
C ARG A 145 -35.97 9.49 -9.45
N ARG A 146 -34.90 10.00 -10.06
CA ARG A 146 -35.00 11.00 -11.15
C ARG A 146 -35.65 10.42 -12.39
N LEU A 147 -35.20 9.23 -12.83
CA LEU A 147 -35.76 8.54 -13.99
C LEU A 147 -37.25 8.20 -13.77
N GLU A 148 -37.63 7.76 -12.57
CA GLU A 148 -39.03 7.51 -12.23
C GLU A 148 -39.87 8.79 -12.26
N ALA A 149 -39.35 9.91 -11.75
CA ALA A 149 -40.04 11.19 -11.77
C ALA A 149 -40.23 11.71 -13.21
N GLU A 150 -39.21 11.58 -14.07
CA GLU A 150 -39.28 11.91 -15.49
C GLU A 150 -40.31 11.05 -16.23
N ALA A 151 -40.33 9.74 -15.98
CA ALA A 151 -41.31 8.83 -16.56
C ALA A 151 -42.75 9.16 -16.13
N ARG A 152 -42.96 9.48 -14.84
CA ARG A 152 -44.28 9.92 -14.33
C ARG A 152 -44.71 11.25 -14.97
N ALA A 153 -43.79 12.20 -15.13
CA ALA A 153 -44.07 13.47 -15.77
C ALA A 153 -44.43 13.28 -17.25
N ALA A 154 -43.70 12.45 -17.98
CA ALA A 154 -43.99 12.11 -19.38
C ALA A 154 -45.36 11.42 -19.54
N GLN A 155 -45.70 10.49 -18.64
CA GLN A 155 -47.01 9.83 -18.63
C GLN A 155 -48.15 10.83 -18.33
N ALA A 156 -47.97 11.73 -17.37
CA ALA A 156 -48.95 12.77 -17.06
C ALA A 156 -49.16 13.73 -18.25
N GLN A 157 -48.09 14.11 -18.94
CA GLN A 157 -48.16 14.91 -20.17
C GLN A 157 -48.90 14.17 -21.29
N ALA A 158 -48.60 12.88 -21.52
CA ALA A 158 -49.27 12.06 -22.52
C ALA A 158 -50.78 11.86 -22.22
N ALA A 159 -51.14 11.68 -20.95
CA ALA A 159 -52.53 11.60 -20.50
C ALA A 159 -53.28 12.91 -20.74
N THR A 160 -52.65 14.05 -20.44
CA THR A 160 -53.23 15.38 -20.67
C THR A 160 -53.40 15.67 -22.17
N ALA A 161 -52.43 15.29 -23.00
CA ALA A 161 -52.53 15.42 -24.46
C ALA A 161 -53.63 14.53 -25.08
N SER A 162 -53.82 13.31 -24.54
CA SER A 162 -54.91 12.43 -24.97
C SER A 162 -56.28 12.94 -24.57
N ALA A 163 -56.40 13.59 -23.41
CA ALA A 163 -57.64 14.23 -22.97
C ALA A 163 -58.00 15.46 -23.84
N ALA A 164 -57.01 16.20 -24.33
CA ALA A 164 -57.23 17.33 -25.23
C ALA A 164 -57.69 16.94 -26.65
N ASN A 165 -57.42 15.69 -27.08
CA ASN A 165 -57.79 15.15 -28.40
C ASN A 165 -59.02 14.22 -28.37
N GLY A 166 -59.78 14.19 -27.26
CA GLY A 166 -61.02 13.41 -27.17
C GLY A 166 -62.07 13.82 -28.21
N PRO A 167 -62.83 12.87 -28.79
CA PRO A 167 -63.68 13.13 -29.96
C PRO A 167 -64.79 14.13 -29.65
N ALA A 168 -64.94 15.12 -30.53
CA ALA A 168 -66.02 16.11 -30.49
C ALA A 168 -67.39 15.43 -30.28
N PRO A 169 -68.26 15.96 -29.40
CA PRO A 169 -69.55 15.35 -29.11
C PRO A 169 -70.37 15.31 -30.39
N ARG A 170 -70.63 14.10 -30.91
CA ARG A 170 -71.53 13.88 -32.04
C ARG A 170 -72.94 14.30 -31.63
N THR A 171 -73.33 15.50 -32.02
CA THR A 171 -74.70 16.01 -31.94
C THR A 171 -75.63 15.06 -32.71
N ARG A 172 -76.40 14.22 -32.01
CA ARG A 172 -77.51 13.45 -32.58
C ARG A 172 -78.62 14.43 -33.00
N SER A 173 -78.74 14.68 -34.29
CA SER A 173 -79.89 15.35 -34.89
C SER A 173 -81.13 14.44 -34.77
N ARG A 174 -82.11 14.91 -34.00
CA ARG A 174 -83.43 14.28 -33.82
C ARG A 174 -84.30 14.68 -35.02
N GLN A 175 -84.37 13.84 -36.04
CA GLN A 175 -85.32 14.01 -37.14
C GLN A 175 -86.75 13.74 -36.63
N ARG A 176 -87.63 14.71 -36.90
CA ARG A 176 -89.08 14.65 -36.82
C ARG A 176 -89.64 14.12 -38.13
#